data_AF-K7K3I6-F1
#
_entry.id   AF-K7K3I6-F1
#
_cell.length_a   1.000
_cell.length_b   1.000
_cell.length_c   1.000
_cell.angle_alpha   90.00
_cell.angle_beta   90.00
_cell.angle_gamma   90.00
#
_symmetry.space_group_name_H-M   'P 1'
#
loop_
_entity.id
_entity.type
_entity.pdbx_description
1 polymer ?
#
loop_
_entity_poly.entity_id
_entity_poly.type
_entity_poly.pdbx_seq_one_letter_code
_entity_poly.pdbx_strand_id
1 'polypeptide(L)'
;MSVCNNLYFLCDPCSYAVLLIETKDQEGQSQVLSAALEIAEDENVEVDPKFRALVAVGSLMLEGLVRKTALDFDVVNIAKAAKGSKEAKIAEVGSDIELLTKQS
;
A
#
# COMPACT_ATOMS: atom_id res chain seq x y z
N MET A 1 -28.03 9.56 1.23
CA MET A 1 -27.76 8.49 0.25
C MET A 1 -26.68 9.00 -0.70
N SER A 2 -25.68 8.17 -0.98
CA SER A 2 -24.73 8.31 -2.08
C SER A 2 -23.39 9.04 -1.81
N VAL A 3 -22.39 8.20 -1.52
CA VAL A 3 -21.01 8.19 -2.05
C VAL A 3 -20.00 9.27 -1.60
N CYS A 4 -20.36 10.30 -0.81
CA CYS A 4 -19.35 11.28 -0.37
C CYS A 4 -18.71 11.05 1.02
N ASN A 5 -19.09 9.99 1.77
CA ASN A 5 -18.53 9.78 3.12
C ASN A 5 -17.34 8.80 3.18
N ASN A 6 -17.00 8.11 2.08
CA ASN A 6 -15.92 7.11 2.07
C ASN A 6 -14.54 7.67 1.70
N LEU A 7 -14.45 8.91 1.19
CA LEU A 7 -13.17 9.49 0.77
C LEU A 7 -12.36 10.09 1.92
N TYR A 8 -13.00 10.39 3.06
CA TYR A 8 -12.31 10.91 4.26
C TYR A 8 -11.66 9.82 5.12
N PHE A 9 -12.02 8.55 4.94
CA PHE A 9 -11.37 7.44 5.64
C PHE A 9 -10.05 7.02 4.97
N LEU A 10 -9.82 7.47 3.73
CA LEU A 10 -8.63 7.17 2.93
C LEU A 10 -7.49 8.20 3.07
N CYS A 11 -7.69 9.33 3.74
CA CYS A 11 -6.71 10.44 3.70
C CYS A 11 -5.40 10.13 4.46
N ASP A 12 -5.40 9.12 5.33
CA ASP A 12 -4.18 8.60 5.95
C ASP A 12 -4.18 7.07 5.90
N PRO A 13 -3.70 6.43 4.80
CA PRO A 13 -3.41 5.00 4.82
C PRO A 13 -2.48 4.62 5.99
N CYS A 14 -1.70 5.58 6.50
CA CYS A 14 -0.82 5.42 7.65
C CYS A 14 -1.54 5.19 8.98
N SER A 15 -2.59 5.97 9.30
CA SER A 15 -3.21 5.89 10.64
C SER A 15 -4.02 4.60 10.82
N TYR A 16 -4.66 4.12 9.75
CA TYR A 16 -5.45 2.91 9.83
C TYR A 16 -4.57 1.65 9.75
N ALA A 17 -3.49 1.67 8.95
CA ALA A 17 -2.51 0.59 8.94
C ALA A 17 -1.87 0.39 10.32
N VAL A 18 -1.48 1.46 11.02
CA VAL A 18 -0.94 1.38 12.39
C VAL A 18 -1.94 0.72 13.35
N LEU A 19 -3.20 1.17 13.33
CA LEU A 19 -4.22 0.66 14.24
C LEU A 19 -4.51 -0.83 14.00
N LEU A 20 -4.42 -1.27 12.74
CA LEU A 20 -4.58 -2.67 12.35
C LEU A 20 -3.35 -3.55 12.60
N ILE A 21 -2.16 -2.96 12.56
CA ILE A 21 -0.93 -3.61 13.04
C ILE A 21 -1.03 -3.83 14.56
N GLU A 22 -1.53 -2.85 15.31
CA GLU A 22 -1.73 -2.96 16.74
C GLU A 22 -2.83 -3.96 17.14
N THR A 23 -3.95 -4.05 16.40
CA THR A 23 -5.02 -5.01 16.70
C THR A 23 -4.74 -6.44 16.23
N LYS A 24 -3.64 -6.67 15.47
CA LYS A 24 -3.28 -7.98 14.86
C LYS A 24 -4.39 -8.61 14.02
N ASP A 25 -5.29 -7.79 13.49
CA ASP A 25 -6.45 -8.29 12.76
C ASP A 25 -6.10 -8.50 11.29
N GLN A 26 -5.94 -9.77 10.89
CA GLN A 26 -5.45 -10.12 9.56
C GLN A 26 -6.45 -9.72 8.45
N GLU A 27 -7.76 -9.82 8.70
CA GLU A 27 -8.79 -9.39 7.75
C GLU A 27 -8.76 -7.88 7.54
N GLY A 28 -8.68 -7.10 8.62
CA GLY A 28 -8.64 -5.65 8.52
C GLY A 28 -7.35 -5.16 7.85
N GLN A 29 -6.19 -5.75 8.18
CA GLN A 29 -4.94 -5.47 7.47
C GLN A 29 -5.06 -5.78 5.98
N SER A 30 -5.78 -6.85 5.60
CA SER A 30 -5.94 -7.24 4.20
C SER A 30 -6.86 -6.27 3.45
N GLN A 31 -7.91 -5.76 4.09
CA GLN A 31 -8.75 -4.71 3.50
C GLN A 31 -7.98 -3.42 3.26
N VAL A 32 -7.16 -3.00 4.24
CA VAL A 32 -6.33 -1.80 4.08
C VAL A 32 -5.27 -1.99 3.02
N LEU A 33 -4.67 -3.18 3.00
CA LEU A 33 -3.72 -3.55 1.97
C LEU A 33 -4.36 -3.45 0.58
N SER A 34 -5.53 -4.05 0.36
CA SER A 34 -6.26 -3.93 -0.91
C SER A 34 -6.59 -2.48 -1.26
N ALA A 35 -7.07 -1.69 -0.29
CA ALA A 35 -7.38 -0.28 -0.53
C ALA A 35 -6.13 0.53 -0.89
N ALA A 36 -5.01 0.29 -0.20
CA ALA A 36 -3.74 0.95 -0.50
C ALA A 36 -3.18 0.51 -1.86
N LEU A 37 -3.32 -0.77 -2.22
CA LEU A 37 -2.97 -1.27 -3.56
C LEU A 37 -3.84 -0.63 -4.64
N GLU A 38 -5.15 -0.53 -4.43
CA GLU A 38 -6.06 0.08 -5.41
C GLU A 38 -5.67 1.55 -5.67
N ILE A 39 -5.34 2.32 -4.62
CA ILE A 39 -4.80 3.68 -4.76
C ILE A 39 -3.43 3.68 -5.44
N ALA A 40 -2.58 2.69 -5.14
CA ALA A 40 -1.25 2.57 -5.72
C ALA A 40 -1.29 2.25 -7.23
N GLU A 41 -2.27 1.45 -7.64
CA GLU A 41 -2.47 1.04 -9.03
C GLU A 41 -3.16 2.13 -9.84
N ASP A 42 -4.14 2.84 -9.25
CA ASP A 42 -4.93 3.86 -9.95
C ASP A 42 -4.05 5.00 -10.50
N GLU A 43 -4.00 5.12 -11.82
CA GLU A 43 -3.17 6.10 -12.53
C GLU A 43 -3.73 7.53 -12.46
N ASN A 44 -4.99 7.71 -12.03
CA ASN A 44 -5.60 9.04 -11.85
C ASN A 44 -5.29 9.65 -10.49
N VAL A 45 -4.70 8.87 -9.59
CA VAL A 45 -4.32 9.33 -8.25
C VAL A 45 -3.01 10.11 -8.32
N GLU A 46 -2.98 11.27 -7.67
CA GLU A 46 -1.76 12.08 -7.57
C GLU A 46 -0.59 11.29 -6.97
N VAL A 47 0.62 11.75 -7.26
CA VAL A 47 1.84 11.04 -6.89
C VAL A 47 2.00 10.94 -5.37
N ASP A 48 1.64 11.99 -4.63
CA ASP A 48 1.73 12.02 -3.16
C ASP A 48 0.88 10.92 -2.49
N PRO A 49 -0.43 10.79 -2.78
CA PRO A 49 -1.25 9.70 -2.25
C PRO A 49 -0.78 8.32 -2.73
N LYS A 50 -0.38 8.18 -4.01
CA LYS A 50 0.17 6.93 -4.53
C LYS A 50 1.44 6.50 -3.77
N PHE A 51 2.33 7.44 -3.47
CA PHE A 51 3.54 7.21 -2.69
C PHE A 51 3.20 6.79 -1.26
N ARG A 52 2.28 7.49 -0.59
CA ARG A 52 1.85 7.13 0.77
C ARG A 52 1.21 5.75 0.82
N ALA A 53 0.42 5.39 -0.18
CA ALA A 53 -0.20 4.09 -0.27
C ALA A 53 0.85 2.97 -0.42
N LEU A 54 1.83 3.15 -1.32
CA LEU A 54 2.97 2.25 -1.45
C LEU A 54 3.77 2.11 -0.15
N VAL A 55 4.08 3.21 0.53
CA VAL A 55 4.77 3.18 1.83
C VAL A 55 3.96 2.40 2.86
N ALA A 56 2.65 2.60 2.92
CA ALA A 56 1.78 1.87 3.83
C ALA A 56 1.76 0.36 3.51
N VAL A 57 1.74 -0.02 2.23
CA VAL A 57 1.87 -1.43 1.79
C VAL A 57 3.22 -2.00 2.24
N GLY A 58 4.31 -1.27 2.03
CA GLY A 58 5.65 -1.67 2.47
C GLY A 58 5.72 -1.88 3.98
N SER A 59 5.17 -0.96 4.77
CA SER A 59 5.10 -1.07 6.23
C SER A 59 4.23 -2.24 6.69
N LEU A 60 3.07 -2.47 6.04
CA LEU A 60 2.23 -3.65 6.29
C LEU A 60 2.93 -4.96 5.91
N MET A 61 3.82 -4.96 4.92
CA MET A 61 4.64 -6.14 4.63
C MET A 61 5.77 -6.35 5.64
N LEU A 62 6.28 -5.29 6.25
CA LEU A 62 7.41 -5.34 7.16
C LEU A 62 7.00 -5.74 8.59
N GLU A 63 5.93 -5.14 9.10
CA GLU A 63 5.41 -5.39 10.46
C GLU A 63 4.04 -6.09 10.50
N GLY A 64 3.33 -6.17 9.38
CA GLY A 64 2.00 -6.77 9.33
C GLY A 64 1.99 -8.30 9.20
N LEU A 65 0.87 -8.90 9.56
CA LEU A 65 0.58 -10.33 9.42
C LEU A 65 0.17 -10.68 7.98
N VAL A 66 -0.22 -9.69 7.18
CA VAL A 66 -0.69 -9.84 5.79
C VAL A 66 0.42 -9.92 4.75
N ARG A 67 1.66 -10.18 5.15
CA ARG A 67 2.78 -10.27 4.22
C ARG A 67 2.59 -11.34 3.14
N LYS A 68 2.02 -12.49 3.49
CA LYS A 68 1.65 -13.53 2.52
C LYS A 68 0.58 -13.04 1.55
N THR A 69 -0.42 -12.32 2.06
CA THR A 69 -1.49 -11.76 1.25
C THR A 69 -0.95 -10.66 0.33
N ALA A 70 -0.02 -9.84 0.78
CA ALA A 70 0.65 -8.85 -0.05
C ALA A 70 1.50 -9.49 -1.17
N LEU A 71 2.12 -10.65 -0.93
CA LEU A 71 2.73 -11.42 -2.02
C LEU A 71 1.68 -11.96 -3.00
N ASP A 72 0.52 -12.38 -2.50
CA ASP A 72 -0.61 -12.89 -3.32
C ASP A 72 -1.27 -11.78 -4.15
N PHE A 73 -1.36 -10.57 -3.61
CA PHE A 73 -1.85 -9.37 -4.29
C PHE A 73 -0.86 -8.78 -5.31
N ASP A 74 0.23 -9.50 -5.62
CA ASP A 74 1.20 -9.09 -6.64
C ASP A 74 1.81 -7.70 -6.36
N VAL A 75 2.09 -7.39 -5.09
CA VAL A 75 2.77 -6.15 -4.67
C VAL A 75 4.13 -5.99 -5.38
N VAL A 76 4.73 -7.09 -5.84
CA VAL A 76 5.91 -7.11 -6.71
C VAL A 76 5.65 -6.42 -8.06
N ASN A 77 4.49 -6.62 -8.68
CA ASN A 77 4.11 -5.94 -9.91
C ASN A 77 3.88 -4.45 -9.67
N ILE A 78 3.22 -4.08 -8.58
CA ILE A 78 3.06 -2.67 -8.18
C ILE A 78 4.44 -2.04 -7.95
N ALA A 79 5.35 -2.73 -7.26
CA ALA A 79 6.71 -2.27 -7.03
C ALA A 79 7.49 -2.06 -8.34
N LYS A 80 7.35 -2.98 -9.31
CA LYS A 80 7.92 -2.83 -10.66
C LYS A 80 7.31 -1.68 -11.43
N ALA A 81 5.99 -1.52 -11.38
CA ALA A 81 5.27 -0.43 -12.03
C ALA A 81 5.70 0.93 -11.44
N ALA A 82 5.80 1.00 -10.11
CA ALA A 82 6.30 2.14 -9.37
C ALA A 82 7.75 2.47 -9.76
N LYS A 83 8.63 1.45 -9.83
CA LYS A 83 10.02 1.59 -10.29
C LYS A 83 10.14 2.10 -11.73
N GLY A 84 9.20 1.74 -12.60
CA GLY A 84 9.10 2.24 -13.97
C GLY A 84 8.46 3.62 -14.10
N SER A 85 7.96 4.19 -13.00
CA SER A 85 7.27 5.48 -13.00
C SER A 85 8.25 6.65 -13.15
N LYS A 86 7.77 7.75 -13.75
CA LYS A 86 8.60 8.96 -13.98
C LYS A 86 8.96 9.72 -12.71
N GLU A 87 8.22 9.48 -11.63
CA GLU A 87 8.41 10.17 -10.35
C GLU A 87 9.45 9.47 -9.50
N ALA A 88 10.56 10.16 -9.22
CA ALA A 88 11.71 9.61 -8.49
C ALA A 88 11.32 9.02 -7.14
N LYS A 89 10.40 9.66 -6.42
CA LYS A 89 9.91 9.20 -5.10
C LYS A 89 9.23 7.85 -5.19
N ILE A 90 8.32 7.69 -6.17
CA ILE A 90 7.61 6.43 -6.44
C ILE A 90 8.60 5.37 -6.89
N ALA A 91 9.57 5.75 -7.73
CA ALA A 91 10.57 4.83 -8.24
C ALA A 91 11.49 4.29 -7.13
N GLU A 92 11.93 5.14 -6.19
CA GLU A 92 12.69 4.72 -5.02
C GLU A 92 11.86 3.79 -4.12
N VAL A 93 10.65 4.20 -3.74
CA VAL A 93 9.77 3.37 -2.90
C VAL A 93 9.42 2.04 -3.56
N GLY A 94 9.17 2.04 -4.88
CA GLY A 94 8.95 0.82 -5.64
C GLY A 94 10.17 -0.10 -5.59
N SER A 95 11.37 0.47 -5.68
CA SER A 95 12.61 -0.32 -5.58
C SER A 95 12.85 -0.87 -4.16
N ASP A 96 12.50 -0.12 -3.11
CA ASP A 96 12.56 -0.57 -1.71
C ASP A 96 11.55 -1.70 -1.44
N ILE A 97 10.31 -1.57 -1.92
CA ILE A 97 9.29 -2.62 -1.78
C ILE A 97 9.67 -3.88 -2.57
N GLU A 98 10.26 -3.74 -3.76
CA GLU A 98 10.82 -4.87 -4.53
C GLU A 98 11.95 -5.56 -3.76
N LEU A 99 12.76 -4.81 -3.01
CA LEU A 99 13.81 -5.36 -2.16
C LEU A 99 13.23 -6.07 -0.92
N LEU A 100 12.21 -5.50 -0.28
CA LEU A 100 11.53 -6.08 0.88
C LEU A 100 10.82 -7.41 0.55
N THR A 101 10.27 -7.51 -0.65
CA THR A 101 9.66 -8.75 -1.16
C THR A 101 10.70 -9.81 -1.50
N LYS A 102 11.93 -9.42 -1.88
CA LYS A 102 13.06 -10.34 -2.13
C LYS A 102 13.84 -10.75 -0.88
N GLN A 103 13.76 -10.01 0.22
CA GLN A 103 14.49 -10.30 1.47
C GLN A 103 13.79 -11.33 2.38
N SER A 104 12.98 -12.25 1.85
CA SER A 104 12.55 -13.45 2.60
C SER A 104 12.57 -14.71 1.79
#